data_AF-A0A957WTU3-F1
#
_entry.id   AF-A0A957WTU3-F1
#
_cell.length_a   1.000
_cell.length_b   1.000
_cell.length_c   1.000
_cell.angle_alpha   90.00
_cell.angle_beta   90.00
_cell.angle_gamma   90.00
#
_symmetry.space_group_name_H-M   'P 1'
#
loop_
_entity.id
_entity.type
_entity.pdbx_description
1 polymer ?
#
loop_
_entity_poly.entity_id
_entity_poly.type
_entity_poly.pdbx_seq_one_letter_code
_entity_poly.pdbx_strand_id
1 'polypeptide(L)'
;QEKDLDERMHTTPWFHATNMPNVPAKNLVQIGIGGWQVPRDAVKVARERETNIITMSDVERMGIDRTAEMALEMAWDGVDMVYMSFDIDSIDCGFVPGTGWPEPGGFLPREALALASKVAAEGLCGMELVEVSPPYDTSDITALMGTRVIVDVLGSMVSAGKLGAHKKHIDKPVTFPHGEFEGKRWSNAT
;
A
#
# COMPACT_ATOMS: atom_id res chain seq x y z
N GLN A 1 -11.58 -2.42 18.00
CA GLN A 1 -11.93 -2.89 16.66
C GLN A 1 -13.35 -2.61 16.19
N GLU A 2 -14.40 -2.48 17.04
CA GLU A 2 -15.68 -1.84 16.59
C GLU A 2 -15.53 -0.33 16.34
N LYS A 3 -14.46 0.31 16.84
CA LYS A 3 -14.23 1.77 16.78
C LYS A 3 -13.08 2.22 15.87
N ASP A 4 -12.36 1.29 15.25
CA ASP A 4 -11.07 1.63 14.65
C ASP A 4 -11.26 2.54 13.43
N LEU A 5 -12.26 2.29 12.58
CA LEU A 5 -12.48 3.03 11.32
C LEU A 5 -12.86 4.52 11.48
N ASP A 6 -13.35 4.92 12.66
CA ASP A 6 -13.61 6.33 12.99
C ASP A 6 -12.35 7.03 13.53
N GLU A 7 -11.36 6.25 14.02
CA GLU A 7 -10.09 6.75 14.53
C GLU A 7 -9.01 6.73 13.44
N ARG A 8 -8.14 7.76 13.43
CA ARG A 8 -7.00 7.81 12.51
C ARG A 8 -5.84 7.02 13.09
N MET A 9 -5.89 5.70 12.89
CA MET A 9 -4.88 4.73 13.31
C MET A 9 -4.21 4.12 12.08
N HIS A 10 -3.10 3.41 12.25
CA HIS A 10 -2.33 2.86 11.12
C HIS A 10 -3.09 1.83 10.26
N THR A 11 -4.14 1.18 10.78
CA THR A 11 -4.96 0.19 10.05
C THR A 11 -6.13 0.80 9.27
N THR A 12 -6.37 2.11 9.37
CA THR A 12 -7.52 2.80 8.76
C THR A 12 -7.23 3.76 7.59
N PRO A 13 -5.98 4.00 7.12
CA PRO A 13 -5.75 4.88 5.97
C PRO A 13 -6.49 4.44 4.71
N TRP A 14 -6.62 3.14 4.42
CA TRP A 14 -7.36 2.66 3.24
C TRP A 14 -8.83 3.12 3.24
N PHE A 15 -9.48 3.13 4.41
CA PHE A 15 -10.87 3.56 4.57
C PHE A 15 -10.99 5.08 4.37
N HIS A 16 -10.07 5.85 4.94
CA HIS A 16 -10.09 7.31 4.79
C HIS A 16 -9.68 7.78 3.39
N ALA A 17 -8.67 7.14 2.79
CA ALA A 17 -8.19 7.44 1.45
C ALA A 17 -9.30 7.21 0.42
N THR A 18 -10.06 6.12 0.53
CA THR A 18 -11.17 5.83 -0.38
C THR A 18 -12.40 6.72 -0.21
N ASN A 19 -12.42 7.62 0.78
CA ASN A 19 -13.41 8.70 0.87
C ASN A 19 -13.01 9.92 0.03
N MET A 20 -11.78 9.98 -0.50
CA MET A 20 -11.36 11.08 -1.36
C MET A 20 -12.03 11.00 -2.74
N PRO A 21 -12.49 12.12 -3.32
CA PRO A 21 -13.22 12.11 -4.60
C PRO A 21 -12.45 11.48 -5.78
N ASN A 22 -11.13 11.47 -5.71
CA ASN A 22 -10.23 10.97 -6.76
C ASN A 22 -9.57 9.62 -6.42
N VAL A 23 -10.03 8.93 -5.37
CA VAL A 23 -9.53 7.61 -4.96
C VAL A 23 -10.74 6.67 -4.78
N PRO A 24 -11.36 6.21 -5.87
CA PRO A 24 -12.54 5.34 -5.80
C PRO A 24 -12.22 4.00 -5.11
N ALA A 25 -13.07 3.58 -4.18
CA ALA A 25 -12.92 2.33 -3.43
C ALA A 25 -12.86 1.09 -4.34
N LYS A 26 -13.59 1.08 -5.45
CA LYS A 26 -13.59 -0.02 -6.44
C LYS A 26 -12.24 -0.29 -7.10
N ASN A 27 -11.30 0.67 -7.06
CA ASN A 27 -9.96 0.53 -7.61
C ASN A 27 -8.91 0.22 -6.52
N LEU A 28 -9.30 0.17 -5.24
CA LEU A 28 -8.44 -0.30 -4.18
C LEU A 28 -8.25 -1.82 -4.34
N VAL A 29 -7.00 -2.26 -4.46
CA VAL A 29 -6.61 -3.67 -4.49
C VAL A 29 -5.66 -3.93 -3.34
N GLN A 30 -6.09 -4.73 -2.37
CA GLN A 30 -5.27 -5.20 -1.26
C GLN A 30 -4.79 -6.61 -1.58
N ILE A 31 -3.47 -6.78 -1.69
CA ILE A 31 -2.85 -8.06 -2.03
C ILE A 31 -2.11 -8.58 -0.80
N GLY A 32 -2.31 -9.86 -0.48
CA GLY A 32 -1.61 -10.51 0.61
C GLY A 32 -2.30 -10.38 1.96
N ILE A 33 -3.59 -9.98 1.98
CA ILE A 33 -4.39 -10.05 3.20
C ILE A 33 -4.46 -11.52 3.65
N GLY A 34 -3.92 -11.77 4.83
CA GLY A 34 -3.78 -13.10 5.43
C GLY A 34 -4.29 -13.16 6.86
N GLY A 35 -4.04 -14.30 7.48
CA GLY A 35 -4.10 -14.42 8.93
C GLY A 35 -5.50 -14.49 9.53
N TRP A 36 -5.51 -14.61 10.86
CA TRP A 36 -6.73 -14.73 11.67
C TRP A 36 -7.13 -13.41 12.35
N GLN A 37 -6.37 -12.34 12.15
CA GLN A 37 -6.45 -11.12 12.95
C GLN A 37 -7.31 -10.02 12.32
N VAL A 38 -7.72 -10.17 11.05
CA VAL A 38 -8.56 -9.16 10.37
C VAL A 38 -9.96 -9.12 11.00
N PRO A 39 -10.41 -7.95 11.52
CA PRO A 39 -11.74 -7.83 12.09
C PRO A 39 -12.84 -8.06 11.06
N ARG A 40 -13.87 -8.82 11.44
CA ARG A 40 -15.01 -9.17 10.58
C ARG A 40 -15.79 -7.95 10.10
N ASP A 41 -15.86 -6.90 10.91
CA ASP A 41 -16.55 -5.66 10.55
C ASP A 41 -15.81 -4.90 9.44
N ALA A 42 -14.48 -4.89 9.46
CA ALA A 42 -13.69 -4.30 8.39
C ALA A 42 -13.91 -5.06 7.06
N VAL A 43 -13.99 -6.39 7.10
CA VAL A 43 -14.32 -7.22 5.92
C VAL A 43 -15.72 -6.89 5.40
N LYS A 44 -16.69 -6.65 6.29
CA LYS A 44 -18.05 -6.25 5.89
C LYS A 44 -18.03 -4.90 5.17
N VAL A 45 -17.32 -3.91 5.72
CA VAL A 45 -17.18 -2.57 5.11
C VAL A 45 -16.47 -2.64 3.76
N ALA A 46 -15.40 -3.44 3.65
CA ALA A 46 -14.69 -3.67 2.40
C ALA A 46 -15.63 -4.21 1.29
N ARG A 47 -16.51 -5.16 1.64
CA ARG A 47 -17.52 -5.70 0.72
C ARG A 47 -18.59 -4.66 0.34
N GLU A 48 -19.09 -3.90 1.30
CA GLU A 48 -20.09 -2.84 1.07
C GLU A 48 -19.54 -1.73 0.16
N ARG A 49 -18.23 -1.49 0.21
CA ARG A 49 -17.51 -0.51 -0.63
C ARG A 49 -16.99 -1.06 -1.96
N GLU A 50 -17.22 -2.35 -2.24
CA GLU A 50 -16.77 -3.03 -3.45
C GLU A 50 -15.24 -2.93 -3.67
N THR A 51 -14.45 -2.94 -2.59
CA THR A 51 -12.97 -3.01 -2.68
C THR A 51 -12.51 -4.40 -3.09
N ASN A 52 -11.31 -4.51 -3.64
CA ASN A 52 -10.75 -5.78 -4.08
C ASN A 52 -9.74 -6.32 -3.06
N ILE A 53 -9.91 -7.57 -2.65
CA ILE A 53 -9.00 -8.28 -1.74
C ILE A 53 -8.52 -9.55 -2.42
N ILE A 54 -7.21 -9.68 -2.63
CA ILE A 54 -6.56 -10.91 -3.06
C ILE A 54 -5.82 -11.47 -1.84
N THR A 55 -6.36 -12.54 -1.26
CA THR A 55 -5.81 -13.10 -0.02
C THR A 55 -4.52 -13.86 -0.27
N MET A 56 -3.72 -14.10 0.77
CA MET A 56 -2.50 -14.91 0.61
C MET A 56 -2.79 -16.31 0.04
N SER A 57 -3.90 -16.93 0.45
CA SER A 57 -4.38 -18.20 -0.11
C SER A 57 -4.74 -18.12 -1.59
N ASP A 58 -5.27 -16.98 -2.05
CA ASP A 58 -5.51 -16.75 -3.47
C ASP A 58 -4.19 -16.61 -4.23
N VAL A 59 -3.22 -15.87 -3.67
CA VAL A 59 -1.90 -15.72 -4.29
C VAL A 59 -1.15 -17.05 -4.39
N GLU A 60 -1.18 -17.88 -3.34
CA GLU A 60 -0.59 -19.22 -3.35
C GLU A 60 -1.19 -20.09 -4.46
N ARG A 61 -2.51 -20.04 -4.66
CA ARG A 61 -3.21 -20.83 -5.69
C ARG A 61 -2.95 -20.32 -7.10
N MET A 62 -2.87 -18.99 -7.30
CA MET A 62 -2.80 -18.36 -8.62
C MET A 62 -1.36 -18.10 -9.10
N GLY A 63 -0.42 -17.97 -8.16
CA GLY A 63 0.94 -17.49 -8.42
C GLY A 63 1.04 -15.98 -8.61
N ILE A 64 2.28 -15.49 -8.58
CA ILE A 64 2.58 -14.05 -8.61
C ILE A 64 2.21 -13.39 -9.94
N ASP A 65 2.45 -14.06 -11.07
CA ASP A 65 2.15 -13.50 -12.39
C ASP A 65 0.66 -13.19 -12.53
N ARG A 66 -0.19 -14.18 -12.25
CA ARG A 66 -1.65 -14.02 -12.35
C ARG A 66 -2.19 -13.04 -11.33
N THR A 67 -1.62 -13.02 -10.12
CA THR A 67 -1.96 -12.04 -9.08
C THR A 67 -1.69 -10.62 -9.56
N ALA A 68 -0.52 -10.37 -10.15
CA ALA A 68 -0.16 -9.06 -10.67
C ALA A 68 -1.09 -8.61 -11.82
N GLU A 69 -1.37 -9.51 -12.77
CA GLU A 69 -2.31 -9.24 -13.87
C GLU A 69 -3.67 -8.80 -13.36
N MET A 70 -4.28 -9.59 -12.47
CA MET A 70 -5.60 -9.28 -11.92
C MET A 70 -5.59 -7.99 -11.11
N ALA A 71 -4.58 -7.76 -10.29
CA ALA A 71 -4.45 -6.54 -9.50
C ALA A 71 -4.36 -5.30 -10.40
N LEU A 72 -3.58 -5.37 -11.48
CA LEU A 72 -3.43 -4.28 -12.43
C LEU A 72 -4.74 -4.02 -13.21
N GLU A 73 -5.44 -5.06 -13.64
CA GLU A 73 -6.76 -4.92 -14.30
C GLU A 73 -7.76 -4.15 -13.41
N MET A 74 -7.83 -4.49 -12.12
CA MET A 74 -8.72 -3.84 -11.15
C MET A 74 -8.25 -2.42 -10.79
N ALA A 75 -6.95 -2.23 -10.56
CA ALA A 75 -6.40 -0.95 -10.14
C ALA A 75 -6.51 0.12 -11.25
N TRP A 76 -6.32 -0.25 -12.51
CA TRP A 76 -6.32 0.68 -13.65
C TRP A 76 -7.68 0.93 -14.29
N ASP A 77 -8.76 0.32 -13.80
CA ASP A 77 -10.11 0.49 -14.37
C ASP A 77 -10.62 1.95 -14.26
N GLY A 78 -10.56 2.69 -15.37
CA GLY A 78 -11.14 4.02 -15.48
C GLY A 78 -10.42 5.11 -14.68
N VAL A 79 -9.15 4.91 -14.33
CA VAL A 79 -8.33 5.88 -13.59
C VAL A 79 -7.11 6.32 -14.40
N ASP A 80 -6.63 7.54 -14.13
CA ASP A 80 -5.45 8.10 -14.81
C ASP A 80 -4.12 7.59 -14.23
N MET A 81 -4.12 7.17 -12.97
CA MET A 81 -2.92 6.94 -12.17
C MET A 81 -3.16 5.92 -11.06
N VAL A 82 -2.13 5.14 -10.73
CA VAL A 82 -2.11 4.21 -9.59
C VAL A 82 -0.97 4.58 -8.63
N TYR A 83 -1.28 4.56 -7.34
CA TYR A 83 -0.34 4.72 -6.22
C TYR A 83 -0.13 3.38 -5.54
N MET A 84 1.11 3.07 -5.14
CA MET A 84 1.42 1.84 -4.42
C MET A 84 1.83 2.15 -2.99
N SER A 85 1.07 1.65 -2.01
CA SER A 85 1.52 1.57 -0.62
C SER A 85 2.04 0.16 -0.37
N PHE A 86 3.31 0.04 -0.03
CA PHE A 86 3.95 -1.24 0.26
C PHE A 86 4.15 -1.37 1.77
N ASP A 87 3.39 -2.24 2.40
CA ASP A 87 3.58 -2.61 3.80
C ASP A 87 4.63 -3.72 3.91
N ILE A 88 5.69 -3.49 4.70
CA ILE A 88 6.77 -4.47 4.87
C ILE A 88 6.27 -5.74 5.58
N ASP A 89 5.22 -5.64 6.40
CA ASP A 89 4.66 -6.77 7.15
C ASP A 89 3.85 -7.75 6.30
N SER A 90 3.63 -7.43 5.02
CA SER A 90 3.11 -8.37 4.02
C SER A 90 4.08 -9.53 3.74
N ILE A 91 5.36 -9.35 4.03
CA ILE A 91 6.39 -10.39 3.94
C ILE A 91 6.37 -11.21 5.23
N ASP A 92 6.56 -12.52 5.11
CA ASP A 92 6.58 -13.41 6.26
C ASP A 92 7.56 -12.93 7.35
N CYS A 93 7.09 -12.90 8.59
CA CYS A 93 7.82 -12.35 9.73
C CYS A 93 9.17 -13.01 10.01
N GLY A 94 9.42 -14.22 9.47
CA GLY A 94 10.73 -14.87 9.50
C GLY A 94 11.82 -14.14 8.71
N PHE A 95 11.44 -13.27 7.76
CA PHE A 95 12.37 -12.47 6.95
C PHE A 95 12.40 -10.99 7.35
N VAL A 96 11.31 -10.48 7.93
CA VAL A 96 11.13 -9.06 8.26
C VAL A 96 10.71 -8.86 9.73
N PRO A 97 11.54 -9.22 10.73
CA PRO A 97 11.15 -9.12 12.15
C PRO A 97 10.93 -7.68 12.62
N GLY A 98 11.56 -6.69 11.96
CA GLY A 98 11.43 -5.27 12.24
C GLY A 98 10.11 -4.63 11.80
N THR A 99 8.97 -5.11 12.28
CA THR A 99 7.64 -4.50 12.08
C THR A 99 6.81 -4.52 13.35
N GLY A 100 5.83 -3.63 13.46
CA GLY A 100 4.90 -3.57 14.59
C GLY A 100 3.90 -4.72 14.65
N TRP A 101 3.56 -5.33 13.50
CA TRP A 101 2.52 -6.36 13.40
C TRP A 101 3.00 -7.61 12.63
N PRO A 102 3.95 -8.38 13.18
CA PRO A 102 4.51 -9.54 12.46
C PRO A 102 3.47 -10.64 12.25
N GLU A 103 3.29 -11.07 11.00
CA GLU A 103 2.38 -12.16 10.64
C GLU A 103 3.12 -13.34 9.99
N PRO A 104 2.91 -14.59 10.46
CA PRO A 104 3.44 -15.78 9.80
C PRO A 104 2.56 -16.20 8.60
N GLY A 105 3.19 -16.72 7.56
CA GLY A 105 2.54 -17.15 6.32
C GLY A 105 2.43 -16.04 5.26
N GLY A 106 3.20 -14.97 5.39
CA GLY A 106 3.29 -13.89 4.41
C GLY A 106 4.10 -14.25 3.16
N PHE A 107 4.39 -13.25 2.33
CA PHE A 107 5.20 -13.45 1.12
C PHE A 107 6.62 -13.92 1.44
N LEU A 108 7.19 -14.75 0.56
CA LEU A 108 8.65 -14.86 0.50
C LEU A 108 9.22 -13.54 -0.06
N PRO A 109 10.43 -13.10 0.36
CA PRO A 109 11.02 -11.86 -0.14
C PRO A 109 11.10 -11.78 -1.68
N ARG A 110 11.38 -12.91 -2.35
CA ARG A 110 11.43 -12.99 -3.81
C ARG A 110 10.07 -12.77 -4.49
N GLU A 111 8.98 -13.18 -3.84
CA GLU A 111 7.62 -13.05 -4.36
C GLU A 111 7.15 -11.61 -4.25
N ALA A 112 7.39 -10.99 -3.09
CA ALA A 112 7.11 -9.57 -2.87
C ALA A 112 7.87 -8.67 -3.86
N LEU A 113 9.16 -8.93 -4.08
CA LEU A 113 9.96 -8.16 -5.06
C LEU A 113 9.46 -8.35 -6.49
N ALA A 114 9.12 -9.59 -6.88
CA ALA A 114 8.60 -9.88 -8.21
C ALA A 114 7.25 -9.18 -8.44
N LEU A 115 6.36 -9.23 -7.45
CA LEU A 115 5.06 -8.57 -7.50
C LEU A 115 5.21 -7.04 -7.59
N ALA A 116 5.99 -6.44 -6.68
CA ALA A 116 6.22 -4.99 -6.66
C ALA A 116 6.84 -4.49 -7.97
N SER A 117 7.79 -5.23 -8.54
CA SER A 117 8.42 -4.89 -9.83
C SER A 117 7.43 -4.92 -10.99
N LYS A 118 6.54 -5.92 -11.04
CA LYS A 118 5.50 -6.02 -12.08
C LYS A 118 4.49 -4.88 -11.98
N VAL A 119 4.03 -4.58 -10.78
CA VAL A 119 3.12 -3.46 -10.53
C VAL A 119 3.77 -2.14 -10.91
N ALA A 120 5.03 -1.94 -10.53
CA ALA A 120 5.80 -0.74 -10.84
C ALA A 120 6.03 -0.52 -12.34
N ALA A 121 6.20 -1.59 -13.11
CA ALA A 121 6.46 -1.53 -14.55
C ALA A 121 5.33 -0.85 -15.36
N GLU A 122 4.10 -0.79 -14.85
CA GLU A 122 3.00 -0.07 -15.50
C GLU A 122 3.14 1.46 -15.41
N GLY A 123 3.94 1.96 -14.46
CA GLY A 123 4.17 3.36 -14.20
C GLY A 123 3.28 3.88 -13.09
N LEU A 124 3.80 3.92 -11.87
CA LEU A 124 3.12 4.45 -10.69
C LEU A 124 3.21 5.98 -10.65
N CYS A 125 2.21 6.65 -10.08
CA CYS A 125 2.28 8.09 -9.79
C CYS A 125 3.03 8.41 -8.49
N GLY A 126 3.18 7.41 -7.63
CA GLY A 126 3.93 7.50 -6.38
C GLY A 126 3.97 6.16 -5.68
N MET A 127 4.84 6.05 -4.68
CA MET A 127 4.86 4.93 -3.75
C MET A 127 5.26 5.37 -2.35
N GLU A 128 4.89 4.56 -1.38
CA GLU A 128 5.47 4.58 -0.04
C GLU A 128 5.84 3.16 0.39
N LEU A 129 6.77 3.09 1.34
CA LEU A 129 7.10 1.87 2.06
C LEU A 129 6.94 2.14 3.54
N VAL A 130 6.11 1.35 4.21
CA VAL A 130 5.66 1.60 5.58
C VAL A 130 6.02 0.44 6.53
N GLU A 131 5.76 0.64 7.81
CA GLU A 131 5.87 -0.34 8.91
C GLU A 131 7.26 -0.94 9.18
N VAL A 132 8.32 -0.39 8.60
CA VAL A 132 9.69 -0.68 9.06
C VAL A 132 9.86 -0.08 10.46
N SER A 133 10.07 -0.94 11.45
CA SER A 133 10.27 -0.61 12.85
C SER A 133 11.69 -1.02 13.30
N PRO A 134 12.67 -0.08 13.24
CA PRO A 134 14.06 -0.36 13.64
C PRO A 134 14.24 -0.96 15.05
N PRO A 135 13.43 -0.60 16.08
CA PRO A 135 13.56 -1.21 17.40
C PRO A 135 13.30 -2.73 17.44
N TYR A 136 12.55 -3.28 16.48
CA TYR A 136 12.27 -4.71 16.36
C TYR A 136 13.15 -5.40 15.31
N ASP A 137 13.93 -4.62 14.54
CA ASP A 137 14.75 -5.17 13.48
C ASP A 137 15.99 -5.87 14.04
N THR A 138 16.42 -6.93 13.38
CA THR A 138 17.59 -7.71 13.76
C THR A 138 18.64 -7.60 12.66
N SER A 139 19.78 -6.98 12.97
CA SER A 139 20.85 -6.75 11.98
C SER A 139 20.38 -5.96 10.75
N ASP A 140 19.41 -5.06 10.93
CA ASP A 140 18.85 -4.17 9.89
C ASP A 140 18.29 -4.91 8.67
N ILE A 141 17.88 -6.18 8.81
CA ILE A 141 17.44 -6.99 7.67
C ILE A 141 16.09 -6.52 7.11
N THR A 142 15.18 -6.02 7.96
CA THR A 142 13.93 -5.42 7.51
C THR A 142 14.18 -4.10 6.79
N ALA A 143 15.05 -3.25 7.34
CA ALA A 143 15.44 -1.99 6.70
C ALA A 143 16.13 -2.21 5.34
N LEU A 144 17.00 -3.23 5.24
CA LEU A 144 17.63 -3.62 3.98
C LEU A 144 16.60 -4.14 2.97
N MET A 145 15.63 -4.94 3.42
CA MET A 145 14.53 -5.41 2.57
C MET A 145 13.69 -4.23 2.05
N GLY A 146 13.34 -3.27 2.92
CA GLY A 146 12.62 -2.06 2.51
C GLY A 146 13.40 -1.23 1.48
N THR A 147 14.70 -1.07 1.70
CA THR A 147 15.59 -0.40 0.72
C THR A 147 15.58 -1.14 -0.62
N ARG A 148 15.63 -2.48 -0.60
CA ARG A 148 15.61 -3.29 -1.81
C ARG A 148 14.30 -3.15 -2.58
N VAL A 149 13.15 -3.11 -1.91
CA VAL A 149 11.85 -2.87 -2.54
C VAL A 149 11.84 -1.52 -3.25
N ILE A 150 12.27 -0.44 -2.58
CA ILE A 150 12.29 0.91 -3.16
C ILE A 150 13.16 0.95 -4.43
N VAL A 151 14.36 0.36 -4.36
CA VAL A 151 15.30 0.33 -5.50
C VAL A 151 14.73 -0.50 -6.67
N ASP A 152 14.14 -1.67 -6.41
CA ASP A 152 13.58 -2.52 -7.47
C ASP A 152 12.35 -1.87 -8.12
N VAL A 153 11.52 -1.15 -7.37
CA VAL A 153 10.39 -0.40 -7.91
C VAL A 153 10.85 0.74 -8.81
N LEU A 154 11.78 1.58 -8.34
CA LEU A 154 12.35 2.65 -9.16
C LEU A 154 13.06 2.10 -10.40
N GLY A 155 13.84 1.03 -10.23
CA GLY A 155 14.54 0.33 -11.30
C GLY A 155 13.57 -0.23 -12.35
N SER A 156 12.45 -0.82 -11.92
CA SER A 156 11.41 -1.34 -12.80
C SER A 156 10.74 -0.23 -13.61
N MET A 157 10.41 0.91 -12.98
CA MET A 157 9.85 2.07 -13.67
C MET A 157 10.82 2.66 -14.70
N VAL A 158 12.12 2.70 -14.38
CA VAL A 158 13.17 3.14 -15.32
C VAL A 158 13.29 2.16 -16.47
N SER A 159 13.39 0.86 -16.19
CA SER A 159 13.54 -0.19 -17.19
C SER A 159 12.35 -0.24 -18.16
N ALA A 160 11.13 0.05 -17.68
CA ALA A 160 9.93 0.12 -18.49
C ALA A 160 9.76 1.47 -19.23
N GLY A 161 10.64 2.45 -19.00
CA GLY A 161 10.51 3.79 -19.56
C GLY A 161 9.29 4.57 -19.04
N LYS A 162 8.79 4.21 -17.85
CA LYS A 162 7.58 4.79 -17.24
C LYS A 162 7.87 5.78 -16.11
N LEU A 163 9.11 5.91 -15.64
CA LEU A 163 9.45 6.87 -14.59
C LEU A 163 9.12 8.30 -15.05
N GLY A 164 8.23 8.98 -14.31
CA GLY A 164 7.77 10.33 -14.64
C GLY A 164 6.66 10.40 -15.70
N ALA A 165 6.07 9.27 -16.14
CA ALA A 165 4.99 9.25 -17.12
C ALA A 165 3.76 10.09 -16.72
N HIS A 166 3.55 10.28 -15.42
CA HIS A 166 2.41 10.99 -14.84
C HIS A 166 2.68 12.46 -14.51
N LYS A 167 3.82 13.01 -14.95
CA LYS A 167 4.23 14.41 -14.68
C LYS A 167 3.12 15.42 -15.01
N LYS A 168 2.39 15.20 -16.11
CA LYS A 168 1.27 16.08 -16.53
C LYS A 168 0.11 16.14 -15.53
N HIS A 169 -0.04 15.13 -14.66
CA HIS A 169 -1.05 15.08 -13.60
C HIS A 169 -0.49 15.58 -12.26
N ILE A 170 0.75 15.23 -11.94
CA ILE A 170 1.42 15.57 -10.68
C ILE A 170 1.79 17.05 -10.62
N ASP A 171 2.37 17.60 -11.70
CA ASP A 171 2.85 18.99 -11.75
C ASP A 171 1.74 20.00 -12.09
N LYS A 172 0.46 19.58 -12.03
CA LYS A 172 -0.66 20.49 -12.23
C LYS A 172 -0.64 21.54 -11.11
N PRO A 173 -0.80 22.84 -11.44
CA PRO A 173 -0.97 23.86 -10.42
C PRO A 173 -2.17 23.49 -9.53
N VAL A 174 -1.91 23.27 -8.25
CA VAL A 174 -2.96 23.04 -7.25
C VAL A 174 -3.14 24.30 -6.42
N THR A 175 -4.39 24.77 -6.34
CA THR A 175 -4.76 25.80 -5.37
C THR A 175 -5.20 25.07 -4.11
N PHE A 176 -4.33 25.03 -3.10
CA PHE A 176 -4.79 24.60 -1.79
C PHE A 176 -5.83 25.59 -1.30
N PRO A 177 -7.03 25.16 -0.86
CA PRO A 177 -7.95 26.05 -0.18
C PRO A 177 -7.23 26.56 1.06
N HIS A 178 -6.69 27.78 0.96
CA HIS A 178 -6.24 28.52 2.13
C HIS A 178 -7.53 28.93 2.82
N GLY A 179 -7.96 28.16 3.82
CA GLY A 179 -8.79 28.75 4.86
C GLY A 179 -8.04 29.95 5.44
N GLU A 180 -8.74 30.91 6.03
CA GLU A 180 -8.11 31.92 6.89
C GLU A 180 -7.35 31.18 7.98
N PHE A 181 -6.05 30.95 7.77
CA PHE A 181 -5.21 30.28 8.74
C PHE A 181 -4.85 31.32 9.80
N GLU A 182 -5.68 31.41 10.84
CA GLU A 182 -5.42 32.21 12.05
C GLU A 182 -4.28 31.60 12.90
N GLY A 183 -3.13 31.27 12.32
CA GLY A 183 -1.84 31.18 13.02
C GLY A 183 -1.71 30.36 14.31
N LYS A 184 -2.68 29.54 14.73
CA LYS A 184 -2.56 28.70 15.92
C LYS A 184 -2.03 27.33 15.50
N ARG A 185 -0.71 27.18 15.64
CA ARG A 185 -0.04 25.87 15.62
C ARG A 185 -0.81 24.90 16.50
N TRP A 186 -1.03 23.69 16.00
CA TRP A 186 -1.39 22.50 16.78
C TRP A 186 -0.22 22.11 17.69
N SER A 187 0.08 22.94 18.67
CA SER A 187 0.93 22.63 19.82
C SER A 187 0.79 23.78 20.81
N ASN A 188 -0.25 23.70 21.63
CA ASN A 188 -0.19 24.04 23.05
C ASN A 188 -1.43 23.41 23.68
N ALA A 189 -1.17 22.28 24.35
CA ALA A 189 -2.10 21.67 25.28
C ALA A 189 -2.53 22.69 26.34
N THR A 190 -3.83 22.68 26.63
CA THR A 190 -4.39 22.90 27.98
C THR A 190 -5.31 21.73 28.25
#